data_AF-A0A359KMJ3-F1
#
_entry.id   AF-A0A359KMJ3-F1
#
_cell.length_a   1.000
_cell.length_b   1.000
_cell.length_c   1.000
_cell.angle_alpha   90.00
_cell.angle_beta   90.00
_cell.angle_gamma   90.00
#
_symmetry.space_group_name_H-M   'P 1'
#
loop_
_entity.id
_entity.type
_entity.pdbx_description
1 polymer ?
#
loop_
_entity_poly.entity_id
_entity_poly.type
_entity_poly.pdbx_seq_one_letter_code
_entity_poly.pdbx_strand_id
1 'polypeptide(L)'
;MGEAGKSSRLASMLSRISLAAALILPMLATLPASAGPPGHPHFHRTWERTDRPVLDQTARRTWMWGPAAFSDELPETYLEAARGSRTVQYYDKSRMEITDPAG
;
A
#
# COMPACT_ATOMS: atom_id res chain seq x y z
N MET A 1 28.31 57.02 6.95
CA MET A 1 27.33 56.54 5.93
C MET A 1 27.67 55.08 5.62
N GLY A 2 26.96 54.11 6.20
CA GLY A 2 27.16 52.69 5.87
C GLY A 2 26.94 51.71 7.02
N GLU A 3 25.69 51.37 7.34
CA GLU A 3 25.34 50.22 8.20
C GLU A 3 24.01 49.55 7.79
N ALA A 4 23.35 49.97 6.71
CA ALA A 4 21.98 49.51 6.38
C ALA A 4 21.90 48.31 5.40
N GLY A 5 23.01 47.68 5.01
CA GLY A 5 23.04 46.73 3.89
C GLY A 5 23.07 45.23 4.23
N LYS A 6 23.34 44.86 5.49
CA LYS A 6 23.73 43.48 5.84
C LYS A 6 22.58 42.62 6.37
N SER A 7 21.60 43.24 7.03
CA SER A 7 20.41 42.57 7.59
C SER A 7 19.43 42.06 6.53
N SER A 8 19.32 42.76 5.39
CA SER A 8 18.46 42.36 4.26
C SER A 8 18.94 41.08 3.57
N ARG A 9 20.25 40.89 3.44
CA ARG A 9 20.84 39.71 2.76
C ARG A 9 20.63 38.42 3.58
N LEU A 10 20.72 38.52 4.90
CA LEU A 10 20.52 37.41 5.84
C LEU A 10 19.05 36.96 5.91
N ALA A 11 18.11 37.91 5.93
CA ALA A 11 16.67 37.61 5.87
C ALA A 11 16.27 36.92 4.54
N SER A 12 16.91 37.28 3.43
CA SER A 12 16.64 36.68 2.11
C SER A 12 17.21 35.26 1.93
N MET A 13 18.33 34.93 2.58
CA MET A 13 18.91 33.58 2.53
C MET A 13 18.15 32.59 3.43
N LEU A 14 17.66 33.04 4.58
CA LEU A 14 16.85 32.23 5.50
C LEU A 14 15.45 31.91 4.93
N SER A 15 14.86 32.84 4.17
CA SER A 15 13.56 32.65 3.51
C SER A 15 13.58 31.58 2.40
N ARG A 16 14.71 31.44 1.69
CA ARG A 16 14.87 30.48 0.58
C ARG A 16 15.11 29.05 1.07
N ILE A 17 15.78 28.88 2.22
CA ILE A 17 15.99 27.56 2.84
C ILE A 17 14.66 26.99 3.36
N SER A 18 13.81 27.83 3.96
CA SER A 18 12.48 27.42 4.43
C SER A 18 11.52 27.03 3.30
N LEU A 19 11.62 27.67 2.13
CA LEU A 19 10.78 27.33 0.98
C LEU A 19 11.22 26.00 0.31
N ALA A 20 12.52 25.72 0.26
CA ALA A 20 13.03 24.44 -0.24
C ALA A 20 12.66 23.27 0.69
N ALA A 21 12.75 23.46 2.02
CA ALA A 21 12.35 22.45 3.00
C ALA A 21 10.84 22.15 2.97
N ALA A 22 10.00 23.17 2.74
CA ALA A 22 8.54 23.01 2.65
C ALA A 22 8.08 22.25 1.38
N LEU A 23 8.89 22.21 0.32
CA LEU A 23 8.59 21.45 -0.91
C LEU A 23 9.10 20.01 -0.89
N ILE A 24 10.10 19.68 -0.07
CA ILE A 24 10.64 18.31 0.02
C ILE A 24 9.81 17.45 0.99
N LEU A 25 9.25 18.05 2.05
CA LEU A 25 8.50 17.34 3.08
C LEU A 25 7.24 16.58 2.61
N PRO A 26 6.42 17.07 1.66
CA PRO A 26 5.28 16.30 1.15
C PRO A 26 5.69 15.16 0.20
N MET A 27 6.90 15.14 -0.35
CA MET A 27 7.32 14.13 -1.32
C MET A 27 7.59 12.75 -0.68
N LEU A 28 7.95 12.72 0.60
CA LEU A 28 8.21 11.47 1.34
C LEU A 28 6.92 10.72 1.75
N ALA A 29 5.76 11.36 1.68
CA ALA A 29 4.47 10.78 2.06
C ALA A 29 3.75 10.03 0.92
N THR A 30 4.38 9.89 -0.25
CA THR A 30 3.78 9.27 -1.44
C THR A 30 4.37 7.90 -1.78
N LEU A 31 5.14 7.28 -0.87
CA LEU A 31 5.63 5.93 -1.11
C LEU A 31 4.43 4.98 -1.26
N PRO A 32 4.25 4.31 -2.43
CA PRO A 32 3.22 3.30 -2.55
C PRO A 32 3.53 2.22 -1.51
N ALA A 33 2.53 1.86 -0.71
CA ALA A 33 2.64 0.68 0.14
C ALA A 33 2.93 -0.52 -0.78
N SER A 34 4.16 -1.03 -0.70
CA SER A 34 4.59 -2.18 -1.48
C SER A 34 3.93 -3.42 -0.89
N ALA A 35 2.78 -3.77 -1.42
CA ALA A 35 2.14 -5.03 -1.12
C ALA A 35 2.73 -6.11 -2.03
N GLY A 36 3.31 -7.15 -1.43
CA GLY A 36 3.84 -8.29 -2.16
C GLY A 36 2.75 -9.07 -2.91
N PRO A 37 3.11 -9.92 -3.88
CA PRO A 37 2.17 -10.87 -4.44
C PRO A 37 1.53 -11.70 -3.31
N PRO A 38 0.22 -12.05 -3.41
CA PRO A 38 -0.46 -12.92 -2.46
C PRO A 38 0.36 -14.18 -2.18
N GLY A 39 0.45 -14.57 -0.90
CA GLY A 39 1.39 -15.61 -0.42
C GLY A 39 1.10 -16.99 -1.00
N HIS A 40 -0.18 -17.26 -1.32
CA HIS A 40 -0.63 -18.51 -1.93
C HIS A 40 -0.95 -18.33 -3.43
N PRO A 41 -0.54 -19.24 -4.32
CA PRO A 41 -0.89 -19.17 -5.75
C PRO A 41 -2.40 -19.12 -6.01
N HIS A 42 -3.22 -19.71 -5.14
CA HIS A 42 -4.67 -19.68 -5.27
C HIS A 42 -5.26 -18.28 -5.01
N PHE A 43 -4.74 -17.57 -4.01
CA PHE A 43 -5.12 -16.19 -3.74
C PHE A 43 -4.66 -15.28 -4.87
N HIS A 44 -3.42 -15.47 -5.34
CA HIS A 44 -2.88 -14.69 -6.46
C HIS A 44 -3.72 -14.85 -7.72
N ARG A 45 -4.03 -16.09 -8.16
CA ARG A 45 -4.86 -16.33 -9.35
C ARG A 45 -6.25 -15.71 -9.24
N THR A 46 -6.86 -15.75 -8.04
CA THR A 46 -8.18 -15.16 -7.81
C THR A 46 -8.11 -13.64 -7.93
N TRP A 47 -7.17 -13.00 -7.22
CA TRP A 47 -6.95 -11.55 -7.27
C TRP A 47 -6.56 -11.09 -8.68
N GLU A 48 -5.71 -11.85 -9.38
CA GLU A 48 -5.26 -11.55 -10.73
C GLU A 48 -6.44 -11.51 -11.71
N ARG A 49 -7.39 -12.44 -11.59
CA ARG A 49 -8.57 -12.43 -12.46
C ARG A 49 -9.52 -11.27 -12.15
N THR A 50 -9.63 -10.87 -10.88
CA THR A 50 -10.66 -9.92 -10.44
C THR A 50 -10.17 -8.49 -10.33
N ASP A 51 -8.99 -8.23 -9.78
CA ASP A 51 -8.56 -6.87 -9.41
C ASP A 51 -7.37 -6.38 -10.23
N ARG A 52 -6.57 -7.27 -10.82
CA ARG A 52 -5.53 -6.84 -11.78
C ARG A 52 -6.09 -6.03 -12.95
N PRO A 53 -7.26 -6.32 -13.57
CA PRO A 53 -7.80 -5.47 -14.62
C PRO A 53 -8.16 -4.05 -14.14
N VAL A 54 -8.51 -3.89 -12.86
CA VAL A 54 -8.76 -2.57 -12.24
C VAL A 54 -7.43 -1.85 -12.02
N LEU A 55 -6.41 -2.55 -11.51
CA LEU A 55 -5.06 -2.04 -11.32
C LEU A 55 -4.41 -1.60 -12.65
N ASP A 56 -4.51 -2.45 -13.67
CA ASP A 56 -3.98 -2.23 -15.02
C ASP A 56 -4.86 -1.24 -15.82
N GLN A 57 -5.92 -0.68 -15.20
CA GLN A 57 -6.85 0.29 -15.80
C GLN A 57 -7.57 -0.20 -17.07
N THR A 58 -7.61 -1.51 -17.29
CA THR A 58 -8.30 -2.15 -18.41
C THR A 58 -9.78 -2.41 -18.13
N ALA A 59 -10.21 -2.35 -16.87
CA ALA A 59 -11.61 -2.41 -16.45
C ALA A 59 -12.00 -1.16 -15.63
N ARG A 60 -13.15 -0.55 -15.97
CA ARG A 60 -13.70 0.63 -15.27
C ARG A 60 -14.75 0.21 -14.24
N ARG A 61 -14.31 -0.38 -13.14
CA ARG A 61 -15.15 -0.72 -11.98
C ARG A 61 -14.35 -0.54 -10.69
N THR A 62 -15.04 -0.62 -9.55
CA THR A 62 -14.37 -0.61 -8.24
C THR A 62 -13.67 -1.95 -7.96
N TRP A 63 -12.80 -1.94 -6.94
CA TRP A 63 -12.08 -3.10 -6.43
C TRP A 63 -13.03 -4.13 -5.80
N MET A 64 -12.79 -5.41 -6.03
CA MET A 64 -13.50 -6.49 -5.33
C MET A 64 -12.85 -6.79 -3.97
N TRP A 65 -11.52 -6.86 -3.93
CA TRP A 65 -10.72 -7.18 -2.75
C TRP A 65 -9.87 -5.98 -2.32
N GLY A 66 -9.26 -5.28 -3.27
CA GLY A 66 -8.37 -4.16 -3.03
C GLY A 66 -7.16 -4.17 -3.96
N PRO A 67 -6.35 -3.10 -3.93
CA PRO A 67 -5.19 -2.96 -4.81
C PRO A 67 -4.12 -4.04 -4.58
N ALA A 68 -4.09 -4.67 -3.40
CA ALA A 68 -3.27 -5.84 -3.09
C ALA A 68 -3.64 -6.40 -1.70
N ALA A 69 -3.03 -7.53 -1.31
CA ALA A 69 -3.10 -8.05 0.05
C ALA A 69 -2.29 -7.16 1.01
N PHE A 70 -2.76 -6.99 2.25
CA PHE A 70 -2.00 -6.26 3.28
C PHE A 70 -1.43 -7.17 4.38
N SER A 71 -1.70 -8.47 4.30
CA SER A 71 -1.11 -9.48 5.18
C SER A 71 -0.36 -10.52 4.36
N ASP A 72 0.55 -11.23 5.01
CA ASP A 72 1.00 -12.53 4.54
C ASP A 72 -0.14 -13.57 4.60
N GLU A 73 0.15 -14.77 4.13
CA GLU A 73 -0.71 -15.93 4.33
C GLU A 73 -0.65 -16.37 5.81
N LEU A 74 -1.81 -16.58 6.42
CA LEU A 74 -1.95 -16.86 7.83
C LEU A 74 -2.81 -18.11 8.06
N PRO A 75 -2.45 -18.99 9.01
CA PRO A 75 -3.36 -20.00 9.50
C PRO A 75 -4.39 -19.37 10.45
N GLU A 76 -5.67 -19.65 10.24
CA GLU A 76 -6.75 -19.30 11.17
C GLU A 76 -7.37 -20.60 11.71
N THR A 77 -7.46 -20.73 13.04
CA THR A 77 -8.08 -21.90 13.67
C THR A 77 -9.54 -22.03 13.22
N TYR A 78 -9.89 -23.22 12.76
CA TYR A 78 -11.24 -23.53 12.29
C TYR A 78 -11.48 -25.03 12.50
N LEU A 79 -12.28 -25.37 13.52
CA LEU A 79 -12.41 -26.75 14.01
C LEU A 79 -13.07 -27.67 12.98
N GLU A 80 -13.89 -27.10 12.09
CA GLU A 80 -14.58 -27.80 11.02
C GLU A 80 -13.71 -28.00 9.77
N ALA A 81 -12.53 -27.39 9.68
CA ALA A 81 -11.57 -27.71 8.62
C ALA A 81 -10.93 -29.09 8.84
N ALA A 82 -10.56 -29.75 7.75
CA ALA A 82 -9.92 -31.07 7.77
C ALA A 82 -8.66 -31.15 8.65
N ARG A 83 -7.97 -30.02 8.85
CA ARG A 83 -6.75 -29.91 9.67
C ARG A 83 -6.91 -29.03 10.91
N GLY A 84 -8.14 -28.67 11.27
CA GLY A 84 -8.41 -27.76 12.40
C GLY A 84 -8.00 -26.31 12.17
N SER A 85 -7.56 -25.97 10.96
CA SER A 85 -7.26 -24.61 10.52
C SER A 85 -7.54 -24.43 9.04
N ARG A 86 -7.81 -23.19 8.65
CA ARG A 86 -7.88 -22.74 7.26
C ARG A 86 -6.73 -21.78 6.97
N THR A 87 -6.36 -21.71 5.71
CA THR A 87 -5.36 -20.74 5.24
C THR A 87 -6.09 -19.49 4.79
N VAL A 88 -5.67 -18.31 5.26
CA VAL A 88 -6.32 -17.03 4.93
C VAL A 88 -5.31 -15.97 4.50
N GLN A 89 -5.78 -15.00 3.72
CA GLN A 89 -5.04 -13.78 3.42
C GLN A 89 -5.98 -12.57 3.38
N TYR A 90 -5.54 -11.44 3.94
CA TYR A 90 -6.36 -10.25 4.13
C TYR A 90 -6.07 -9.17 3.09
N TYR A 91 -7.15 -8.53 2.63
CA TYR A 91 -7.20 -7.46 1.65
C TYR A 91 -8.05 -6.31 2.18
N ASP A 92 -7.90 -5.12 1.61
CA ASP A 92 -8.59 -3.89 2.02
C ASP A 92 -10.09 -4.08 2.31
N LYS A 93 -10.78 -4.85 1.46
CA LYS A 93 -12.23 -5.04 1.54
C LYS A 93 -12.68 -6.29 2.29
N SER A 94 -11.85 -7.33 2.35
CA SER A 94 -12.23 -8.65 2.89
C SER A 94 -11.02 -9.60 2.96
N ARG A 95 -11.26 -10.88 3.29
CA ARG A 95 -10.24 -11.93 3.25
C ARG A 95 -10.58 -12.99 2.20
N MET A 96 -9.56 -13.62 1.65
CA MET A 96 -9.69 -14.90 0.95
C MET A 96 -9.34 -16.04 1.90
N GLU A 97 -9.98 -17.20 1.72
CA GLU A 97 -9.70 -18.39 2.50
C GLU A 97 -9.63 -19.65 1.63
N ILE A 98 -8.80 -20.60 2.06
CA ILE A 98 -8.74 -21.96 1.53
C ILE A 98 -9.16 -22.88 2.67
N THR A 99 -10.37 -23.43 2.56
CA THR A 99 -10.96 -24.33 3.55
C THR A 99 -10.43 -25.76 3.41
N ASP A 100 -10.16 -26.19 2.17
CA ASP A 100 -9.49 -27.46 1.87
C ASP A 100 -8.26 -27.21 0.96
N PRO A 101 -7.03 -27.41 1.47
CA PRO A 101 -5.82 -27.29 0.65
C PRO A 101 -5.72 -28.34 -0.47
N ALA A 102 -6.46 -29.45 -0.39
CA ALA A 102 -6.47 -30.52 -1.39
C ALA A 102 -7.47 -30.27 -2.54
N GLY A 103 -8.46 -29.39 -2.35
CA GLY A 103 -9.45 -28.99 -3.35
C GLY A 103 -10.81 -29.65 -3.19
#